data_AF-A0A7S2TMC4-F1
#
_entry.id   AF-A0A7S2TMC4-F1
#
_cell.length_a   1.000
_cell.length_b   1.000
_cell.length_c   1.000
_cell.angle_alpha   90.00
_cell.angle_beta   90.00
_cell.angle_gamma   90.00
#
_symmetry.space_group_name_H-M   'P 1'
#
loop_
_entity.id
_entity.type
_entity.pdbx_description
1 polymer ?
#
loop_
_entity_poly.entity_id
_entity_poly.type
_entity_poly.pdbx_seq_one_letter_code
_entity_poly.pdbx_strand_id
1 'polypeptide(L)'
;TLAGLLLGSWVFIYTESWPLLEAIYFSFVTVSTIGFGDLVPGTNVTRVITTVYIILVNGSMAGLLGEVENWYGLRFDNLMDIVWGTKEEQAQEKEVQELKEKAASKAMSRVASNRGSVHIKGYGSLMEELDKHIDTEMAELDVLPEEDEVSPLASSSGNWGKC
;
A
#
# COMPACT_ATOMS: atom_id res chain seq x y z
N THR A 1 3.75 -27.60 -8.17
CA THR A 1 5.00 -27.04 -7.58
C THR A 1 5.29 -27.56 -6.18
N LEU A 2 4.48 -27.27 -5.15
CA LEU A 2 4.76 -27.71 -3.76
C LEU A 2 4.86 -29.24 -3.60
N ALA A 3 3.93 -29.99 -4.20
CA ALA A 3 4.01 -31.45 -4.22
C ALA A 3 5.26 -31.96 -4.96
N GLY A 4 5.68 -31.26 -6.02
CA GLY A 4 6.92 -31.56 -6.75
C GLY A 4 8.15 -31.33 -5.89
N LEU A 5 8.20 -30.24 -5.11
CA LEU A 5 9.26 -29.96 -4.16
C LEU A 5 9.40 -31.05 -3.09
N LEU A 6 8.27 -31.47 -2.50
CA LEU A 6 8.28 -32.51 -1.47
C LEU A 6 8.69 -33.87 -2.05
N LEU A 7 8.20 -34.21 -3.25
CA LEU A 7 8.59 -35.44 -3.96
C LEU A 7 10.06 -35.44 -4.34
N GLY A 8 10.57 -34.35 -4.92
CA GLY A 8 11.98 -34.20 -5.27
C GLY A 8 12.87 -34.33 -4.03
N SER A 9 12.52 -33.62 -2.95
CA SER A 9 13.25 -33.68 -1.69
C SER A 9 13.29 -35.11 -1.12
N TRP A 10 12.16 -35.82 -1.14
CA TRP A 10 12.07 -37.21 -0.68
C TRP A 10 12.94 -38.16 -1.53
N VAL A 11 12.95 -37.98 -2.85
CA VAL A 11 13.80 -38.77 -3.77
C VAL A 11 15.28 -38.52 -3.48
N PHE A 12 15.71 -37.27 -3.25
CA PHE A 12 17.12 -36.95 -2.97
C PHE A 12 17.59 -37.43 -1.60
N ILE A 13 16.71 -37.39 -0.59
CA ILE A 13 17.00 -37.99 0.72
C ILE A 13 17.25 -39.49 0.58
N TYR A 14 16.44 -40.20 -0.22
CA TYR A 14 16.60 -41.64 -0.37
C TYR A 14 17.81 -42.03 -1.24
N THR A 15 18.10 -41.26 -2.29
CA THR A 15 19.13 -41.61 -3.28
C THR A 15 20.53 -41.14 -2.90
N GLU A 16 20.67 -39.92 -2.39
CA GLU A 16 21.96 -39.32 -2.03
C GLU A 16 22.18 -39.27 -0.50
N SER A 17 21.21 -39.73 0.31
CA SER A 17 21.26 -39.70 1.78
C SER A 17 21.50 -38.30 2.35
N TRP A 18 21.09 -37.24 1.62
CA TRP A 18 21.21 -35.87 2.08
C TRP A 18 20.28 -35.60 3.26
N PRO A 19 20.70 -34.75 4.22
CA PRO A 19 19.81 -34.30 5.27
C PRO A 19 18.63 -33.52 4.67
N LEU A 20 17.48 -33.58 5.35
CA LEU A 20 16.20 -33.00 4.89
C LEU A 20 16.34 -31.54 4.44
N LEU A 21 17.13 -30.74 5.16
CA LEU A 21 17.35 -29.33 4.86
C LEU A 21 18.07 -29.14 3.52
N GLU A 22 19.12 -29.92 3.25
CA GLU A 22 19.89 -29.86 2.00
C GLU A 22 19.06 -30.35 0.81
N ALA A 23 18.26 -31.40 0.99
CA ALA A 23 17.39 -31.91 -0.06
C ALA A 23 16.26 -30.94 -0.44
N ILE A 24 15.65 -30.28 0.56
CA ILE A 24 14.65 -29.23 0.33
C ILE A 24 15.29 -28.01 -0.32
N TYR A 25 16.47 -27.59 0.18
CA TYR A 25 17.22 -26.48 -0.39
C TYR A 25 17.55 -26.72 -1.86
N PHE A 26 18.13 -27.88 -2.19
CA PHE A 26 18.44 -28.25 -3.57
C PHE A 26 17.19 -28.27 -4.46
N SER A 27 16.10 -28.86 -3.97
CA SER A 27 14.84 -28.92 -4.72
C SER A 27 14.25 -27.52 -4.94
N PHE A 28 14.31 -26.64 -3.94
CA PHE A 28 13.83 -25.25 -4.04
C PHE A 28 14.65 -24.41 -5.02
N VAL A 29 15.98 -24.44 -4.91
CA VAL A 29 16.90 -23.73 -5.81
C VAL A 29 16.73 -24.19 -7.27
N THR A 30 16.43 -25.47 -7.46
CA THR A 30 16.19 -26.07 -8.76
C THR A 30 14.85 -25.63 -9.36
N VAL A 31 13.76 -25.68 -8.58
CA VAL A 31 12.41 -25.29 -9.04
C VAL A 31 12.26 -23.78 -9.23
N SER A 32 12.98 -22.98 -8.45
CA SER A 32 13.08 -21.53 -8.64
C SER A 32 14.02 -21.14 -9.78
N THR A 33 14.68 -22.10 -10.43
CA THR A 33 15.66 -21.89 -11.51
C THR A 33 16.86 -21.02 -11.12
N ILE A 34 17.12 -20.83 -9.82
CA ILE A 34 18.28 -20.08 -9.32
C ILE A 34 19.57 -20.85 -9.63
N GLY A 35 19.60 -22.15 -9.35
CA GLY A 35 20.66 -23.06 -9.77
C GLY A 35 22.08 -22.72 -9.29
N PHE A 36 22.28 -22.50 -7.99
CA PHE A 36 23.61 -22.15 -7.43
C PHE A 36 24.72 -23.18 -7.74
N GLY A 37 24.36 -24.46 -7.86
CA GLY A 37 25.30 -25.52 -8.23
C GLY A 37 26.27 -25.93 -7.12
N ASP A 38 26.00 -25.53 -5.88
CA ASP A 38 26.74 -25.89 -4.68
C ASP A 38 26.46 -27.34 -4.23
N LEU A 39 25.21 -27.78 -4.37
CA LEU A 39 24.80 -29.18 -4.18
C LEU A 39 24.49 -29.80 -5.55
N VAL A 40 25.15 -30.92 -5.86
CA VAL A 40 24.97 -31.65 -7.12
C VAL A 40 24.95 -33.16 -6.85
N PRO A 41 24.02 -33.92 -7.43
CA PRO A 41 23.98 -35.38 -7.29
C PRO A 41 25.30 -36.04 -7.73
N GLY A 42 25.83 -36.92 -6.88
CA GLY A 42 27.11 -37.58 -7.09
C GLY A 42 27.02 -38.72 -8.12
N THR A 43 25.88 -39.39 -8.23
CA THR A 43 25.73 -40.57 -9.09
C THR A 43 25.21 -40.24 -10.49
N ASN A 44 25.61 -41.04 -11.48
CA ASN A 44 25.11 -40.89 -12.85
C ASN A 44 23.60 -41.11 -12.95
N VAL A 45 23.03 -41.99 -12.13
CA VAL A 45 21.60 -42.30 -12.11
C VAL A 45 20.81 -41.11 -11.56
N THR A 46 21.24 -40.55 -10.43
CA THR A 46 20.57 -39.39 -9.81
C THR A 46 20.63 -38.16 -10.70
N ARG A 47 21.71 -37.94 -11.45
CA ARG A 47 21.79 -36.86 -12.45
C ARG A 47 20.72 -36.95 -13.54
N VAL A 48 20.47 -38.15 -14.06
CA VAL A 48 19.41 -38.37 -15.07
C VAL A 48 18.03 -38.13 -14.45
N ILE A 49 17.80 -38.65 -13.24
CA ILE A 49 16.55 -38.42 -12.50
C ILE A 49 16.32 -36.92 -12.26
N THR A 50 17.34 -36.19 -11.80
CA THR A 50 17.29 -34.74 -11.60
C THR A 50 16.94 -34.00 -12.89
N THR A 51 17.53 -34.40 -14.01
CA THR A 51 17.26 -33.77 -15.31
C THR A 51 15.80 -33.92 -15.72
N VAL A 52 15.24 -35.13 -15.58
CA VAL A 52 13.82 -35.39 -15.86
C VAL A 52 12.92 -34.62 -14.89
N TYR A 53 13.27 -34.61 -13.61
CA TYR A 53 12.55 -33.87 -12.57
C TYR A 53 12.46 -32.36 -12.87
N ILE A 54 13.57 -31.75 -13.28
CA ILE A 54 13.65 -30.31 -13.62
C ILE A 54 12.64 -29.96 -14.72
N ILE A 55 12.60 -30.76 -15.79
CA ILE A 55 11.72 -30.50 -16.93
C ILE A 55 10.25 -30.57 -16.50
N LEU A 56 9.89 -31.57 -15.69
CA LEU A 56 8.51 -31.77 -15.24
C LEU A 56 8.05 -30.67 -14.28
N VAL A 57 8.90 -30.27 -13.33
CA VAL A 57 8.49 -29.34 -12.28
C VAL A 57 8.57 -27.88 -12.71
N ASN A 58 9.55 -27.49 -13.54
CA ASN A 58 9.67 -26.11 -14.03
C ASN A 58 8.44 -25.66 -14.83
N GLY A 59 7.82 -26.56 -15.60
CA GLY A 59 6.57 -26.25 -16.30
C GLY A 59 5.44 -25.86 -15.34
N SER A 60 5.39 -26.48 -14.15
CA SER A 60 4.40 -26.14 -13.13
C SER A 60 4.71 -24.81 -12.41
N MET A 61 5.97 -24.40 -12.35
CA MET A 61 6.40 -23.14 -11.70
C MET A 61 5.97 -21.92 -12.52
N ALA A 62 6.06 -22.01 -13.85
CA ALA A 62 5.59 -20.95 -14.73
C ALA A 62 4.09 -20.64 -14.53
N GLY A 63 3.27 -21.65 -14.26
CA GLY A 63 1.85 -21.47 -13.94
C GLY A 63 1.61 -20.67 -12.66
N LEU A 64 2.39 -20.94 -11.59
CA LEU A 64 2.29 -20.18 -10.35
C LEU A 64 2.69 -18.71 -10.53
N LEU A 65 3.73 -18.45 -11.32
CA LEU A 65 4.12 -17.07 -11.61
C LEU A 65 3.00 -16.31 -12.31
N GLY A 66 2.27 -16.93 -13.24
CA GLY A 66 1.11 -16.30 -13.89
C GLY A 66 -0.05 -16.00 -12.93
N GLU A 67 -0.32 -16.87 -11.96
CA GLU A 67 -1.35 -16.60 -10.94
C GLU A 67 -0.95 -15.43 -10.03
N VAL A 68 0.32 -15.41 -9.64
CA VAL A 68 0.92 -14.36 -8.83
C VAL A 68 0.90 -13.02 -9.60
N GLU A 69 1.27 -13.03 -10.88
CA GLU A 69 1.18 -11.88 -11.79
C GLU A 69 -0.25 -11.35 -11.89
N ASN A 70 -1.24 -12.22 -12.08
CA ASN A 70 -2.65 -11.80 -12.12
C ASN A 70 -3.10 -11.16 -10.81
N TRP A 71 -2.70 -11.71 -9.66
CA TRP A 71 -3.03 -11.15 -8.36
C TRP A 71 -2.38 -9.79 -8.13
N TYR A 72 -1.10 -9.66 -8.46
CA TYR A 72 -0.39 -8.38 -8.39
C TYR A 72 -0.98 -7.35 -9.34
N GLY A 73 -1.28 -7.74 -10.59
CA GLY A 73 -1.92 -6.87 -11.59
C GLY A 73 -3.24 -6.32 -11.10
N LEU A 74 -4.15 -7.20 -10.65
CA LEU A 74 -5.45 -6.79 -10.11
C LEU A 74 -5.31 -5.86 -8.90
N ARG A 75 -4.35 -6.11 -8.00
CA ARG A 75 -4.15 -5.24 -6.84
C ARG A 75 -3.55 -3.90 -7.24
N PHE A 76 -2.62 -3.90 -8.19
CA PHE A 76 -1.93 -2.70 -8.64
C PHE A 76 -2.88 -1.79 -9.42
N ASP A 77 -3.71 -2.34 -10.30
CA ASP A 77 -4.71 -1.58 -11.05
C ASP A 77 -5.71 -0.91 -10.10
N ASN A 78 -6.28 -1.67 -9.15
CA ASN A 78 -7.17 -1.11 -8.13
C ASN A 78 -6.50 -0.02 -7.28
N LEU A 79 -5.21 -0.18 -6.97
CA LEU A 79 -4.46 0.81 -6.19
C LEU A 79 -4.20 2.06 -7.01
N MET A 80 -3.82 1.91 -8.28
CA MET A 80 -3.55 3.02 -9.18
C MET A 80 -4.80 3.84 -9.44
N ASP A 81 -5.96 3.21 -9.59
CA ASP A 81 -7.23 3.94 -9.74
C ASP A 81 -7.56 4.78 -8.50
N ILE A 82 -7.31 4.26 -7.29
CA ILE A 82 -7.48 5.03 -6.04
C ILE A 82 -6.49 6.20 -5.97
N VAL A 83 -5.22 5.95 -6.28
CA VAL A 83 -4.16 6.97 -6.22
C VAL A 83 -4.34 8.03 -7.30
N TRP A 84 -4.78 7.65 -8.50
CA TRP A 84 -5.01 8.59 -9.58
C TRP A 84 -6.31 9.35 -9.40
N GLY A 85 -7.37 8.69 -8.93
CA GLY A 85 -8.65 9.33 -8.61
C GLY A 85 -8.52 10.41 -7.53
N THR A 86 -7.74 10.15 -6.48
CA THR A 86 -7.48 11.16 -5.43
C THR A 86 -6.73 12.39 -5.98
N LYS A 87 -5.85 12.23 -6.97
CA LYS A 87 -5.15 13.37 -7.59
C LYS A 87 -6.05 14.27 -8.41
N GLU A 88 -7.02 13.71 -9.13
CA GLU A 88 -7.98 14.51 -9.91
C GLU A 88 -8.92 15.31 -9.00
N GLU A 89 -9.40 14.69 -7.92
CA GLU A 89 -10.25 15.35 -6.94
C GLU A 89 -9.54 16.54 -6.28
N GLN A 90 -8.25 16.38 -5.92
CA GLN A 90 -7.45 17.48 -5.37
C GLN A 90 -7.10 18.58 -6.39
N ALA A 91 -6.98 18.26 -7.67
CA ALA A 91 -6.76 19.26 -8.71
C ALA A 91 -8.02 20.14 -8.89
N GLN A 92 -9.20 19.53 -8.84
CA GLN A 92 -10.47 20.21 -9.00
C GLN A 92 -10.81 21.11 -7.79
N GLU A 93 -10.51 20.67 -6.57
CA GLU A 93 -10.71 21.49 -5.37
C GLU A 93 -9.89 22.78 -5.39
N LYS A 94 -8.65 22.73 -5.89
CA LYS A 94 -7.77 23.91 -6.02
C LYS A 94 -8.31 24.92 -7.02
N GLU A 95 -8.82 24.48 -8.17
CA GLU A 95 -9.44 25.37 -9.15
C GLU A 95 -10.70 26.04 -8.59
N VAL A 96 -11.54 25.29 -7.86
CA VAL A 96 -12.75 25.82 -7.21
C VAL A 96 -12.39 26.85 -6.14
N GLN A 97 -11.31 26.63 -5.38
CA GLN A 97 -10.86 27.57 -4.35
C GLN A 97 -10.33 28.87 -4.95
N GLU A 98 -9.55 28.80 -6.03
CA GLU A 98 -9.06 29.98 -6.75
C GLU A 98 -10.24 30.80 -7.34
N LEU A 99 -11.27 30.13 -7.84
CA LEU A 99 -12.48 30.79 -8.33
C LEU A 99 -13.28 31.46 -7.21
N LYS A 100 -13.40 30.82 -6.03
CA LYS A 100 -14.04 31.41 -4.85
C LYS A 100 -13.30 32.66 -4.38
N GLU A 101 -11.96 32.65 -4.36
CA GLU A 101 -11.14 33.82 -4.01
C GLU A 101 -11.29 34.96 -5.02
N LYS A 102 -11.26 34.65 -6.32
CA LYS A 102 -11.52 35.65 -7.39
C LYS A 102 -12.93 36.25 -7.27
N ALA A 103 -13.93 35.45 -6.94
CA ALA A 103 -15.30 35.92 -6.73
C ALA A 103 -15.42 36.79 -5.48
N ALA A 104 -14.78 36.41 -4.37
CA ALA A 104 -14.73 37.18 -3.13
C ALA A 104 -14.05 38.54 -3.34
N SER A 105 -12.91 38.56 -4.04
CA SER A 105 -12.21 39.79 -4.46
C SER A 105 -13.11 40.72 -5.28
N LYS A 106 -13.86 40.16 -6.24
CA LYS A 106 -14.78 40.92 -7.11
C LYS A 106 -16.01 41.45 -6.36
N ALA A 107 -16.53 40.70 -5.39
CA ALA A 107 -17.62 41.16 -4.54
C ALA A 107 -17.15 42.27 -3.59
N MET A 108 -15.95 42.12 -3.01
CA MET A 108 -15.36 43.08 -2.09
C MET A 108 -15.06 44.42 -2.76
N SER A 109 -14.58 44.43 -4.01
CA SER A 109 -14.39 45.67 -4.77
C SER A 109 -15.71 46.38 -5.11
N ARG A 110 -16.79 45.64 -5.38
CA ARG A 110 -18.13 46.22 -5.56
C ARG A 110 -18.70 46.79 -4.27
N VAL A 111 -18.46 46.13 -3.13
CA VAL A 111 -18.87 46.63 -1.80
C VAL A 111 -18.07 47.86 -1.41
N ALA A 112 -16.76 47.91 -1.68
CA ALA A 112 -15.94 49.09 -1.46
C ALA A 112 -16.41 50.28 -2.32
N SER A 113 -16.80 50.02 -3.57
CA SER A 113 -17.37 51.06 -4.45
C SER A 113 -18.75 51.56 -3.96
N ASN A 114 -19.59 50.71 -3.36
CA ASN A 114 -20.91 51.10 -2.86
C ASN A 114 -20.88 51.68 -1.43
N ARG A 115 -19.78 51.49 -0.67
CA ARG A 115 -19.58 52.05 0.68
C ARG A 115 -19.40 53.58 0.69
N GLY A 116 -19.23 54.23 -0.46
CA GLY A 116 -19.22 55.69 -0.56
C GLY A 116 -20.57 56.39 -0.32
N SER A 117 -21.67 55.65 -0.18
CA SER A 117 -23.02 56.25 -0.10
C SER A 117 -23.77 56.02 1.22
N VAL A 118 -23.22 55.28 2.20
CA VAL A 118 -24.00 54.86 3.37
C VAL A 118 -23.24 55.15 4.67
N HIS A 119 -23.44 56.36 5.17
CA HIS A 119 -23.02 56.80 6.50
C HIS A 119 -24.04 56.28 7.53
N ILE A 120 -23.77 55.13 8.17
CA ILE A 120 -24.57 54.66 9.31
C ILE A 120 -23.73 54.79 10.58
N LYS A 121 -24.03 55.83 11.36
CA LYS A 121 -23.61 55.97 12.76
C LYS A 121 -24.20 54.80 13.55
N GLY A 122 -23.36 53.95 14.14
CA GLY A 122 -23.80 52.97 15.15
C GLY A 122 -23.20 51.56 15.08
N TYR A 123 -22.45 51.20 14.03
CA TYR A 123 -21.94 49.82 13.89
C TYR A 123 -20.67 49.50 14.69
N GLY A 124 -19.99 50.51 15.27
CA GLY A 124 -18.74 50.30 16.00
C GLY A 124 -18.91 49.47 17.28
N SER A 125 -19.98 49.72 18.05
CA SER A 125 -20.25 48.96 19.27
C SER A 125 -20.75 47.54 19.01
N LEU A 126 -21.39 47.31 17.86
CA LEU A 126 -21.88 45.99 17.46
C LEU A 126 -20.78 45.09 16.90
N MET A 127 -19.73 45.67 16.32
CA MET A 127 -18.58 44.89 15.84
C MET A 127 -17.70 44.41 17.00
N GLU A 128 -17.56 45.20 18.07
CA GLU A 128 -16.77 44.80 19.25
C GLU A 128 -17.44 43.69 20.08
N GLU A 129 -18.78 43.58 20.00
CA GLU A 129 -19.54 42.51 20.66
C GLU A 129 -19.59 41.22 19.83
N LEU A 130 -19.49 41.34 18.50
CA LEU A 130 -19.47 40.18 17.59
C LEU A 130 -18.08 39.53 17.50
N ASP A 131 -17.00 40.32 17.58
CA ASP A 131 -15.61 39.83 17.59
C ASP A 131 -15.36 38.93 18.82
N LYS A 132 -15.89 39.34 19.99
CA LYS A 132 -15.85 38.54 21.22
C LYS A 132 -16.57 37.20 21.14
N HIS A 133 -17.66 37.14 20.37
CA HIS A 133 -18.41 35.89 20.18
C HIS A 133 -17.68 34.93 19.25
N ILE A 134 -17.00 35.45 18.24
CA ILE A 134 -16.27 34.67 17.25
C ILE A 134 -14.99 34.07 17.88
N ASP A 135 -14.26 34.82 18.72
CA ASP A 135 -13.09 34.31 19.44
C ASP A 135 -13.43 33.21 20.45
N THR A 136 -14.62 33.28 21.05
CA THR A 136 -15.09 32.27 22.03
C THR A 136 -15.46 30.95 21.35
N GLU A 137 -16.07 31.02 20.16
CA GLU A 137 -16.43 29.85 19.37
C GLU A 137 -15.20 29.18 18.72
N MET A 138 -14.16 29.96 18.35
CA MET A 138 -12.93 29.40 17.77
C MET A 138 -12.03 28.68 18.78
N ALA A 139 -12.09 29.03 20.07
CA ALA A 139 -11.32 28.38 21.12
C ALA A 139 -11.83 26.97 21.49
N GLU A 140 -13.08 26.63 21.18
CA GLU A 140 -13.64 25.30 21.43
C GLU A 140 -13.39 24.29 20.31
N LEU A 141 -13.03 24.74 19.10
CA LEU A 141 -12.86 23.86 17.93
C LEU A 141 -11.41 23.46 17.62
N ASP A 142 -10.42 23.95 18.38
CA ASP A 142 -8.99 23.62 18.21
C ASP A 142 -8.54 22.39 19.05
N VAL A 143 -9.48 21.64 19.63
CA VAL A 143 -9.22 20.37 20.33
C VAL A 143 -9.67 19.20 19.47
N LEU A 144 -8.98 18.94 18.36
CA LEU A 144 -8.71 17.56 17.95
C LEU A 144 -7.26 17.48 17.44
N PRO A 145 -6.41 16.67 18.09
CA PRO A 145 -4.98 16.68 17.87
C PRO A 145 -4.60 16.13 16.50
N GLU A 146 -3.58 16.76 15.93
CA GLU A 146 -2.69 16.27 14.88
C GLU A 146 -2.16 14.88 15.29
N GLU A 147 -2.68 13.80 14.67
CA GLU A 147 -2.04 12.48 14.73
C GLU A 147 -0.93 12.41 13.68
N ASP A 148 0.25 12.90 14.06
CA ASP A 148 1.53 12.46 13.52
C ASP A 148 1.92 11.12 14.19
N GLU A 149 1.99 10.03 13.43
CA GLU A 149 3.19 9.16 13.34
C GLU A 149 2.94 7.92 12.46
N VAL A 150 3.81 7.77 11.46
CA VAL A 150 3.89 6.62 10.57
C VAL A 150 5.07 5.73 10.98
N SER A 151 4.76 4.45 11.28
CA SER A 151 5.61 3.23 11.22
C SER A 151 6.30 2.74 12.51
N PRO A 152 6.89 1.52 12.52
CA PRO A 152 6.23 0.23 12.72
C PRO A 152 6.88 -0.52 13.91
N LEU A 153 6.35 -1.69 14.30
CA LEU A 153 7.09 -2.89 14.78
C LEU A 153 6.31 -3.69 15.84
N ALA A 154 6.47 -5.01 15.70
CA ALA A 154 6.52 -6.00 16.77
C ALA A 154 5.24 -6.17 17.63
N SER A 155 4.49 -7.25 17.47
CA SER A 155 4.83 -8.63 17.84
C SER A 155 3.98 -9.06 19.02
N SER A 156 3.59 -10.34 18.98
CA SER A 156 3.39 -11.18 20.15
C SER A 156 2.07 -11.04 20.93
N SER A 157 1.46 -12.22 21.09
CA SER A 157 0.57 -12.65 22.18
C SER A 157 -0.80 -11.97 22.24
N GLY A 158 -1.94 -12.67 22.25
CA GLY A 158 -2.21 -14.04 22.73
C GLY A 158 -3.35 -13.91 23.74
N ASN A 159 -4.40 -14.74 23.59
CA ASN A 159 -5.69 -14.68 24.33
C ASN A 159 -6.48 -13.38 24.08
N TRP A 160 -7.80 -13.35 23.99
CA TRP A 160 -8.88 -13.99 24.76
C TRP A 160 -10.08 -14.19 23.79
N GLY A 161 -10.90 -15.22 23.83
CA GLY A 161 -11.53 -15.79 25.01
C GLY A 161 -12.83 -15.04 25.33
N LYS A 162 -13.97 -15.68 25.04
CA LYS A 162 -15.33 -15.45 25.58
C LYS A 162 -16.10 -14.20 25.09
N CYS A 163 -17.05 -14.42 24.18
CA CYS A 163 -18.49 -14.33 24.42
C CYS A 163 -19.22 -15.23 23.41
#